data_AF-A0A8H4QFT3-F1
#
_entry.id   AF-A0A8H4QFT3-F1
#
_cell.length_a   1.000
_cell.length_b   1.000
_cell.length_c   1.000
_cell.angle_alpha   90.00
_cell.angle_beta   90.00
_cell.angle_gamma   90.00
#
_symmetry.space_group_name_H-M   'P 1'
#
loop_
_entity.id
_entity.type
_entity.pdbx_description
1 polymer ?
#
loop_
_entity_poly.entity_id
_entity_poly.type
_entity_poly.pdbx_seq_one_letter_code
_entity_poly.pdbx_strand_id
1 'polypeptide(L)'
;MKRKIWEMIRDGQIEGKKWFVFIDTDTYVEWDNLLALLEHFDPSKKIFIGSPVWLPKLEFAHGGSAYVLSYGALEALNKPSKELEEEGPMYSQYGVNVTALCCGDEALAVALKQKGVRLKGYWPMFNGEVPSTLAFGRELWCEPVISLHHVSGKYMEDLRGWVEDWKARTMNMSPLLFKDLFAYISPLLTATREDWENIEEAPPENTKTSYKSFEYCKAACEADKRCFQFVFHGTTCALSHTIRLGRERLPENEGDDRYFSGWNMERIREWTSKTECENAHWVQSNP
;
A
#
# COMPACT_ATOMS: atom_id res chain seq x y z
N MET A 1 -1.00 36.37 -5.94
CA MET A 1 -0.18 35.19 -5.57
C MET A 1 0.63 34.79 -6.79
N LYS A 2 1.75 35.48 -7.03
CA LYS A 2 2.71 35.07 -8.06
C LYS A 2 3.43 33.81 -7.55
N ARG A 3 3.96 33.06 -8.51
CA ARG A 3 4.43 31.67 -8.41
C ARG A 3 5.32 31.39 -7.18
N LYS A 4 4.73 31.03 -6.03
CA LYS A 4 5.47 30.83 -4.76
C LYS A 4 6.52 29.71 -4.84
N ILE A 5 6.26 28.64 -5.59
CA ILE A 5 7.24 27.59 -5.87
C ILE A 5 8.39 28.12 -6.74
N TRP A 6 8.11 28.99 -7.71
CA TRP A 6 9.16 29.62 -8.50
C TRP A 6 9.99 30.59 -7.67
N GLU A 7 9.38 31.28 -6.71
CA GLU A 7 10.11 32.08 -5.72
C GLU A 7 10.97 31.18 -4.83
N MET A 8 10.46 30.04 -4.33
CA MET A 8 11.28 29.08 -3.55
C MET A 8 12.43 28.45 -4.35
N ILE A 9 12.24 28.19 -5.65
CA ILE A 9 13.30 27.74 -6.56
C ILE A 9 14.30 28.88 -6.79
N ARG A 10 13.83 30.10 -7.05
CA ARG A 10 14.67 31.29 -7.31
C ARG A 10 15.44 31.75 -6.07
N ASP A 11 14.86 31.56 -4.88
CA ASP A 11 15.43 31.94 -3.59
C ASP A 11 16.27 30.79 -2.99
N GLY A 12 16.56 29.73 -3.76
CA GLY A 12 17.50 28.66 -3.41
C GLY A 12 17.01 27.66 -2.36
N GLN A 13 15.78 27.77 -1.86
CA GLN A 13 15.26 26.88 -0.81
C GLN A 13 15.11 25.42 -1.26
N ILE A 14 14.91 25.21 -2.56
CA ILE A 14 14.75 23.89 -3.19
C ILE A 14 16.05 23.45 -3.89
N GLU A 15 17.03 24.35 -4.01
CA GLU A 15 18.30 24.07 -4.67
C GLU A 15 19.06 22.97 -3.90
N GLY A 16 19.50 21.94 -4.64
CA GLY A 16 20.16 20.75 -4.06
C GLY A 16 19.22 19.67 -3.50
N LYS A 17 17.90 19.89 -3.43
CA LYS A 17 16.93 18.84 -3.05
C LYS A 17 16.69 17.89 -4.24
N LYS A 18 16.95 16.59 -4.02
CA LYS A 18 16.88 15.55 -5.06
C LYS A 18 15.49 14.90 -5.17
N TRP A 19 14.80 14.78 -4.04
CA TRP A 19 13.58 13.98 -3.89
C TRP A 19 12.53 14.75 -3.09
N PHE A 20 11.27 14.60 -3.48
CA PHE A 20 10.10 15.20 -2.83
C PHE A 20 9.13 14.06 -2.51
N VAL A 21 9.00 13.76 -1.22
CA VAL A 21 8.15 12.69 -0.70
C VAL A 21 6.86 13.32 -0.19
N PHE A 22 5.73 12.81 -0.64
CA PHE A 22 4.40 13.24 -0.23
C PHE A 22 3.78 12.13 0.61
N ILE A 23 3.22 12.50 1.76
CA ILE A 23 2.64 11.59 2.75
C ILE A 23 1.39 12.24 3.36
N ASP A 24 0.44 11.41 3.76
CA ASP A 24 -0.68 11.83 4.61
C ASP A 24 -0.32 11.65 6.10
N THR A 25 -1.10 12.26 6.98
CA THR A 25 -0.85 12.25 8.43
C THR A 25 -0.99 10.87 9.09
N ASP A 26 -1.62 9.92 8.41
CA ASP A 26 -1.84 8.53 8.80
C ASP A 26 -1.02 7.54 7.94
N THR A 27 0.06 8.03 7.33
CA THR A 27 0.99 7.21 6.53
C THR A 27 2.22 6.84 7.35
N TYR A 28 2.47 5.55 7.54
CA TYR A 28 3.74 5.06 8.05
C TYR A 28 4.75 4.96 6.90
N VAL A 29 5.99 5.40 7.14
CA VAL A 29 7.10 5.29 6.18
C VAL A 29 8.30 4.64 6.86
N GLU A 30 8.81 3.59 6.23
CA GLU A 30 10.11 3.00 6.56
C GLU A 30 11.19 3.73 5.75
N TRP A 31 11.85 4.70 6.40
CA TRP A 31 12.76 5.63 5.72
C TRP A 31 14.03 4.96 5.20
N ASP A 32 14.54 3.91 5.84
CA ASP A 32 15.78 3.27 5.42
C ASP A 32 15.58 2.54 4.08
N ASN A 33 14.49 1.79 3.95
CA ASN A 33 14.05 1.13 2.73
C ASN A 33 13.74 2.15 1.62
N LEU A 34 13.05 3.25 1.95
CA LEU A 34 12.78 4.30 0.97
C LEU A 34 14.07 4.91 0.42
N LEU A 35 15.01 5.27 1.29
CA LEU A 35 16.28 5.85 0.88
C LEU A 35 17.12 4.86 0.07
N ALA A 36 17.16 3.59 0.47
CA ALA A 36 17.83 2.53 -0.28
C ALA A 36 17.27 2.38 -1.70
N LEU A 37 15.93 2.40 -1.86
CA LEU A 37 15.31 2.39 -3.18
C LEU A 37 15.76 3.61 -4.03
N LEU A 38 15.74 4.80 -3.42
CA LEU A 38 16.03 6.06 -4.12
C LEU A 38 17.50 6.20 -4.55
N GLU A 39 18.43 5.51 -3.90
CA GLU A 39 19.85 5.49 -4.31
C GLU A 39 20.08 4.87 -5.69
N HIS A 40 19.16 4.02 -6.16
CA HIS A 40 19.25 3.40 -7.49
C HIS A 40 18.77 4.30 -8.63
N PHE A 41 18.26 5.49 -8.33
CA PHE A 41 17.73 6.40 -9.33
C PHE A 41 18.56 7.67 -9.51
N ASP A 42 18.54 8.19 -10.74
CA ASP A 42 19.05 9.52 -11.05
C ASP A 42 17.95 10.58 -10.83
N PRO A 43 18.07 11.45 -9.80
CA PRO A 43 17.05 12.45 -9.47
C PRO A 43 16.90 13.57 -10.51
N SER A 44 17.81 13.67 -11.49
CA SER A 44 17.66 14.59 -12.63
C SER A 44 16.65 14.08 -13.66
N LYS A 45 16.33 12.78 -13.65
CA LYS A 45 15.33 12.19 -14.54
C LYS A 45 13.92 12.49 -14.06
N LYS A 46 12.95 12.34 -14.95
CA LYS A 46 11.51 12.52 -14.67
C LYS A 46 10.94 11.26 -14.00
N ILE A 47 11.13 11.14 -12.70
CA ILE A 47 10.68 10.00 -11.89
C ILE A 47 9.50 10.41 -11.00
N PHE A 48 8.44 9.63 -11.12
CA PHE A 48 7.23 9.66 -10.29
C PHE A 48 6.93 8.21 -9.87
N ILE A 49 7.01 7.89 -8.58
CA ILE A 49 6.86 6.53 -8.04
C ILE A 49 5.87 6.49 -6.88
N GLY A 50 5.19 5.36 -6.69
CA GLY A 50 4.27 5.12 -5.58
C GLY A 50 3.46 3.85 -5.79
N SER A 51 2.41 3.66 -4.98
CA SER A 51 1.45 2.55 -5.16
C SER A 51 0.47 2.87 -6.30
N PRO A 52 0.41 2.08 -7.38
CA PRO A 52 -0.45 2.38 -8.53
C PRO A 52 -1.94 2.18 -8.23
N VAL A 53 -2.73 3.14 -8.69
CA VAL A 53 -4.17 3.03 -8.91
C VAL A 53 -4.42 3.08 -10.41
N TRP A 54 -5.16 2.11 -10.93
CA TRP A 54 -5.43 1.96 -12.36
C TRP A 54 -6.82 2.48 -12.71
N LEU A 55 -6.86 3.56 -13.50
CA LEU A 55 -8.05 3.98 -14.24
C LEU A 55 -7.89 3.61 -15.72
N PRO A 56 -8.98 3.46 -16.49
CA PRO A 56 -8.91 3.01 -17.89
C PRO A 56 -7.96 3.79 -18.82
N LYS A 57 -7.59 5.02 -18.46
CA LYS A 57 -6.72 5.89 -19.27
C LYS A 57 -5.59 6.54 -18.47
N LEU A 58 -5.47 6.27 -17.18
CA LEU A 58 -4.52 6.94 -16.30
C LEU A 58 -4.14 6.04 -15.13
N GLU A 59 -2.86 5.92 -14.91
CA GLU A 59 -2.28 5.34 -13.71
C GLU A 59 -1.73 6.48 -12.84
N PHE A 60 -2.06 6.46 -11.55
CA PHE A 60 -1.62 7.46 -10.59
C PHE A 60 -1.21 6.82 -9.27
N ALA A 61 -0.34 7.49 -8.51
CA ALA A 61 0.05 6.98 -7.20
C ALA A 61 -1.07 7.26 -6.19
N HIS A 62 -1.50 6.24 -5.46
CA HIS A 62 -2.44 6.38 -4.35
C HIS A 62 -1.87 7.37 -3.32
N GLY A 63 -2.57 8.50 -3.12
CA GLY A 63 -2.06 9.63 -2.33
C GLY A 63 -1.67 9.27 -0.91
N GLY A 64 -2.45 8.40 -0.27
CA GLY A 64 -2.21 7.94 1.09
C GLY A 64 -1.06 6.94 1.22
N SER A 65 -0.72 6.20 0.17
CA SER A 65 0.36 5.20 0.22
C SER A 65 1.75 5.79 0.10
N ALA A 66 1.90 7.10 0.28
CA ALA A 66 3.06 7.88 -0.11
C ALA A 66 3.40 7.80 -1.61
N TYR A 67 4.01 8.87 -2.10
CA TYR A 67 4.60 8.89 -3.44
C TYR A 67 5.79 9.84 -3.49
N VAL A 68 6.67 9.63 -4.47
CA VAL A 68 7.90 10.39 -4.61
C VAL A 68 7.99 11.01 -6.00
N LEU A 69 8.33 12.29 -6.03
CA LEU A 69 8.79 12.99 -7.22
C LEU A 69 10.29 13.26 -7.12
N SER A 70 11.00 12.94 -8.18
CA SER A 70 12.35 13.46 -8.42
C SER A 70 12.34 14.97 -8.68
N TYR A 71 13.48 15.62 -8.49
CA TYR A 71 13.69 16.99 -8.94
C TYR A 71 13.37 17.17 -10.42
N GLY A 72 13.82 16.25 -11.29
CA GLY A 72 13.52 16.31 -12.73
C GLY A 72 12.02 16.24 -13.06
N ALA A 73 11.23 15.47 -12.30
CA ALA A 73 9.77 15.45 -12.45
C ALA A 73 9.12 16.76 -11.98
N LEU A 74 9.54 17.28 -10.82
CA LEU A 74 9.00 18.54 -10.28
C LEU A 74 9.38 19.73 -11.17
N GLU A 75 10.59 19.75 -11.71
CA GLU A 75 11.05 20.76 -12.67
C GLU A 75 10.20 20.71 -13.95
N ALA A 76 9.94 19.51 -14.48
CA ALA A 76 9.07 19.32 -15.64
C ALA A 76 7.62 19.77 -15.40
N LEU A 77 7.07 19.49 -14.21
CA LEU A 77 5.73 19.93 -13.81
C LEU A 77 5.61 21.46 -13.79
N ASN A 78 6.65 22.13 -13.32
CA ASN A 78 6.65 23.59 -13.18
C ASN A 78 6.93 24.33 -14.48
N LYS A 79 7.51 23.69 -15.51
CA LYS A 79 7.77 24.34 -16.82
C LYS A 79 6.45 24.68 -17.53
N PRO A 80 6.19 25.95 -17.89
CA PRO A 80 4.98 26.33 -18.62
C PRO A 80 4.87 25.58 -19.95
N SER A 81 3.66 25.21 -20.35
CA SER A 81 3.41 24.77 -21.73
C SER A 81 3.49 25.98 -22.65
N LYS A 82 4.05 25.81 -23.86
CA LYS A 82 4.19 26.87 -24.88
C LYS A 82 2.87 27.55 -25.24
N GLU A 83 1.73 26.89 -25.00
CA GLU A 83 0.38 27.39 -25.31
C GLU A 83 -0.24 28.24 -24.17
N LEU A 84 0.34 28.23 -22.96
CA LEU A 84 -0.17 28.93 -21.77
C LEU A 84 0.75 30.08 -21.34
N GLU A 85 1.51 30.65 -22.27
CA GLU A 85 2.46 31.73 -21.99
C GLU A 85 1.80 33.06 -21.59
N GLU A 86 0.48 33.21 -21.71
CA GLU A 86 -0.16 34.52 -21.55
C GLU A 86 -1.25 34.55 -20.46
N GLU A 87 -0.96 35.32 -19.40
CA GLU A 87 -1.90 36.04 -18.50
C GLU A 87 -2.90 35.26 -17.61
N GLY A 88 -2.70 33.98 -17.34
CA GLY A 88 -3.56 33.20 -16.41
C GLY A 88 -3.12 33.20 -14.93
N PRO A 89 -4.04 32.93 -13.97
CA PRO A 89 -3.69 32.62 -12.57
C PRO A 89 -2.72 31.43 -12.46
N MET A 90 -1.83 31.39 -11.46
CA MET A 90 -0.78 30.36 -11.33
C MET A 90 -1.27 28.91 -11.53
N TYR A 91 -2.47 28.57 -11.05
CA TYR A 91 -3.01 27.21 -11.16
C TYR A 91 -3.39 26.83 -12.60
N SER A 92 -3.64 27.79 -13.50
CA SER A 92 -4.02 27.51 -14.88
C SER A 92 -2.89 26.86 -15.68
N GLN A 93 -1.63 27.03 -15.26
CA GLN A 93 -0.46 26.44 -15.90
C GLN A 93 -0.49 24.90 -15.93
N TYR A 94 -1.24 24.29 -15.01
CA TYR A 94 -1.39 22.83 -14.92
C TYR A 94 -2.53 22.32 -15.78
N GLY A 95 -3.47 23.18 -16.20
CA GLY A 95 -4.53 22.83 -17.14
C GLY A 95 -5.47 21.73 -16.67
N VAL A 96 -5.61 21.54 -15.34
CA VAL A 96 -6.44 20.47 -14.75
C VAL A 96 -7.73 21.06 -14.18
N ASN A 97 -8.87 20.56 -14.66
CA ASN A 97 -10.16 20.86 -14.05
C ASN A 97 -10.40 19.95 -12.84
N VAL A 98 -9.91 20.37 -11.67
CA VAL A 98 -9.96 19.57 -10.43
C VAL A 98 -11.38 19.29 -9.93
N THR A 99 -12.39 20.08 -10.31
CA THR A 99 -13.79 19.82 -9.92
C THR A 99 -14.41 18.65 -10.67
N ALA A 100 -13.78 18.18 -11.75
CA ALA A 100 -14.21 17.03 -12.53
C ALA A 100 -13.48 15.73 -12.12
N LEU A 101 -12.55 15.79 -11.16
CA LEU A 101 -11.76 14.65 -10.69
C LEU A 101 -12.17 14.28 -9.27
N CYS A 102 -11.94 13.03 -8.89
CA CYS A 102 -12.30 12.58 -7.54
C CYS A 102 -11.36 13.17 -6.48
N CYS A 103 -10.09 13.35 -6.86
CA CYS A 103 -8.99 13.30 -5.91
C CYS A 103 -7.79 14.14 -6.39
N GLY A 104 -6.98 14.62 -5.44
CA GLY A 104 -5.83 15.49 -5.72
C GLY A 104 -4.63 14.77 -6.33
N ASP A 105 -4.45 13.49 -6.01
CA ASP A 105 -3.45 12.58 -6.59
C ASP A 105 -3.74 12.25 -8.06
N GLU A 106 -5.01 12.01 -8.41
CA GLU A 106 -5.46 11.91 -9.80
C GLU A 106 -5.15 13.21 -10.57
N ALA A 107 -5.46 14.37 -9.98
CA ALA A 107 -5.18 15.67 -10.58
C ALA A 107 -3.68 15.89 -10.84
N LEU A 108 -2.83 15.51 -9.88
CA LEU A 108 -1.38 15.57 -10.03
C LEU A 108 -0.90 14.69 -11.19
N ALA A 109 -1.39 13.45 -11.29
CA ALA A 109 -1.02 12.53 -12.35
C ALA A 109 -1.48 13.01 -13.73
N VAL A 110 -2.66 13.63 -13.85
CA VAL A 110 -3.10 14.28 -15.10
C VAL A 110 -2.13 15.38 -15.51
N ALA A 111 -1.75 16.26 -14.59
CA ALA A 111 -0.82 17.36 -14.86
C ALA A 111 0.58 16.83 -15.27
N LEU A 112 1.09 15.82 -14.55
CA LEU A 112 2.38 15.18 -14.83
C LEU A 112 2.39 14.48 -16.19
N LYS A 113 1.30 13.80 -16.55
CA LYS A 113 1.17 13.10 -17.83
C LYS A 113 1.28 14.05 -19.01
N GLN A 114 0.71 15.26 -18.91
CA GLN A 114 0.86 16.31 -19.94
C GLN A 114 2.32 16.76 -20.13
N LYS A 115 3.17 16.59 -19.11
CA LYS A 115 4.62 16.90 -19.15
C LYS A 115 5.48 15.69 -19.51
N GLY A 116 4.85 14.58 -19.91
CA GLY A 116 5.51 13.32 -20.25
C GLY A 116 6.08 12.60 -19.03
N VAL A 117 5.58 12.87 -17.83
CA VAL A 117 5.91 12.14 -16.60
C VAL A 117 4.77 11.18 -16.31
N ARG A 118 5.06 9.87 -16.27
CA ARG A 118 4.08 8.82 -15.93
C ARG A 118 4.49 8.17 -14.62
N LEU A 119 3.50 7.61 -13.93
CA LEU A 119 3.76 6.79 -12.76
C LEU A 119 4.61 5.58 -13.15
N LYS A 120 5.56 5.26 -12.27
CA LYS A 120 6.21 3.96 -12.18
C LYS A 120 5.71 3.29 -10.90
N GLY A 121 4.94 2.22 -11.02
CA GLY A 121 4.30 1.60 -9.85
C GLY A 121 5.26 0.70 -9.08
N TYR A 122 5.42 0.91 -7.78
CA TYR A 122 6.33 0.12 -6.91
C TYR A 122 5.55 -0.60 -5.80
N TRP A 123 4.41 -1.19 -6.16
CA TRP A 123 3.67 -2.08 -5.27
C TRP A 123 4.31 -3.48 -5.27
N PRO A 124 4.39 -4.19 -4.12
CA PRO A 124 3.74 -3.87 -2.85
C PRO A 124 4.55 -3.01 -1.88
N MET A 125 5.74 -2.54 -2.26
CA MET A 125 6.60 -1.79 -1.33
C MET A 125 5.94 -0.50 -0.85
N PHE A 126 5.33 0.26 -1.77
CA PHE A 126 4.34 1.27 -1.42
C PHE A 126 2.98 0.60 -1.30
N ASN A 127 2.35 0.65 -0.12
CA ASN A 127 1.12 -0.08 0.13
C ASN A 127 0.01 0.79 0.75
N GLY A 128 -1.23 0.50 0.40
CA GLY A 128 -2.42 1.16 0.93
C GLY A 128 -2.95 0.51 2.21
N GLU A 129 -2.47 -0.69 2.52
CA GLU A 129 -2.95 -1.48 3.64
C GLU A 129 -2.21 -1.16 4.94
N VAL A 130 -2.89 -1.43 6.06
CA VAL A 130 -2.27 -1.51 7.38
C VAL A 130 -1.75 -2.92 7.64
N PRO A 131 -0.83 -3.15 8.62
CA PRO A 131 -0.30 -4.48 8.84
C PRO A 131 -1.36 -5.56 9.09
N SER A 132 -2.51 -5.22 9.67
CA SER A 132 -3.57 -6.21 9.92
C SER A 132 -4.30 -6.66 8.64
N THR A 133 -4.40 -5.84 7.60
CA THR A 133 -5.16 -6.13 6.38
C THR A 133 -4.28 -6.56 5.21
N LEU A 134 -2.96 -6.43 5.33
CA LEU A 134 -1.98 -6.95 4.37
C LEU A 134 -2.18 -8.43 4.05
N ALA A 135 -2.23 -8.73 2.76
CA ALA A 135 -2.35 -10.07 2.20
C ALA A 135 -1.01 -10.83 2.22
N PHE A 136 -0.52 -11.21 3.41
CA PHE A 136 0.77 -11.91 3.51
C PHE A 136 0.74 -13.21 2.72
N GLY A 137 1.62 -13.31 1.75
CA GLY A 137 1.71 -14.40 0.80
C GLY A 137 2.94 -14.19 -0.07
N ARG A 138 3.18 -15.10 -1.03
CA ARG A 138 4.40 -15.08 -1.86
C ARG A 138 4.68 -13.74 -2.55
N GLU A 139 3.64 -13.01 -2.92
CA GLU A 139 3.72 -11.74 -3.63
C GLU A 139 4.28 -10.60 -2.77
N LEU A 140 4.04 -10.62 -1.46
CA LEU A 140 4.54 -9.60 -0.53
C LEU A 140 5.80 -10.07 0.19
N TRP A 141 5.92 -11.37 0.47
CA TRP A 141 6.77 -11.93 1.52
C TRP A 141 8.21 -11.40 1.56
N CYS A 142 8.85 -11.32 0.38
CA CYS A 142 10.26 -10.93 0.24
C CYS A 142 10.47 -9.50 -0.26
N GLU A 143 9.40 -8.71 -0.36
CA GLU A 143 9.47 -7.31 -0.77
C GLU A 143 9.74 -6.40 0.44
N PRO A 144 10.52 -5.33 0.29
CA PRO A 144 10.70 -4.30 1.30
C PRO A 144 9.40 -3.55 1.61
N VAL A 145 9.17 -3.23 2.87
CA VAL A 145 8.09 -2.33 3.28
C VAL A 145 8.57 -0.89 3.16
N ILE A 146 7.99 -0.06 2.30
CA ILE A 146 8.31 1.37 2.22
C ILE A 146 7.24 2.20 2.91
N SER A 147 5.97 1.92 2.64
CA SER A 147 4.88 2.68 3.24
C SER A 147 3.63 1.83 3.45
N LEU A 148 2.88 2.21 4.49
CA LEU A 148 1.59 1.65 4.86
C LEU A 148 0.64 2.82 5.14
N HIS A 149 -0.62 2.71 4.75
CA HIS A 149 -1.60 3.80 4.87
C HIS A 149 -2.78 3.43 5.77
N HIS A 150 -3.55 4.45 6.20
CA HIS A 150 -4.62 4.34 7.19
C HIS A 150 -4.13 3.85 8.57
N VAL A 151 -2.87 4.13 8.91
CA VAL A 151 -2.30 3.77 10.20
C VAL A 151 -2.77 4.79 11.24
N SER A 152 -3.74 4.39 12.06
CA SER A 152 -4.24 5.24 13.16
C SER A 152 -3.11 5.66 14.12
N GLY A 153 -3.27 6.77 14.84
CA GLY A 153 -2.22 7.32 15.71
C GLY A 153 -1.66 6.31 16.72
N LYS A 154 -2.55 5.58 17.43
CA LYS A 154 -2.11 4.52 18.36
C LYS A 154 -1.38 3.39 17.62
N TYR A 155 -1.90 2.97 16.48
CA TYR A 155 -1.28 1.89 15.71
C TYR A 155 0.10 2.28 15.19
N MET A 156 0.28 3.56 14.82
CA MET A 156 1.55 4.10 14.36
C MET A 156 2.59 4.11 15.47
N GLU A 157 2.21 4.49 16.70
CA GLU A 157 3.09 4.43 17.88
C GLU A 157 3.53 2.98 18.17
N ASP A 158 2.58 2.05 18.20
CA ASP A 158 2.85 0.63 18.45
C ASP A 158 3.77 0.02 17.36
N LEU A 159 3.47 0.30 16.09
CA LEU A 159 4.24 -0.18 14.95
C LEU A 159 5.65 0.40 14.95
N ARG A 160 5.80 1.71 15.20
CA ARG A 160 7.09 2.38 15.26
C ARG A 160 7.98 1.78 16.35
N GLY A 161 7.44 1.61 17.56
CA GLY A 161 8.18 0.99 18.66
C GLY A 161 8.64 -0.43 18.31
N TRP A 162 7.76 -1.24 17.72
CA TRP A 162 8.11 -2.59 17.29
C TRP A 162 9.20 -2.61 16.20
N VAL A 163 9.13 -1.70 15.22
CA VAL A 163 10.15 -1.61 14.17
C VAL A 163 11.50 -1.15 14.73
N GLU A 164 11.52 -0.18 15.66
CA GLU A 164 12.74 0.25 16.34
C GLU A 164 13.41 -0.94 17.09
N ASP A 165 12.62 -1.73 17.82
CA ASP A 165 13.08 -2.94 18.50
C ASP A 165 13.57 -4.02 17.51
N TRP A 166 12.88 -4.19 16.38
CA TRP A 166 13.29 -5.11 15.32
C TRP A 166 14.63 -4.68 14.72
N LYS A 167 14.83 -3.39 14.41
CA LYS A 167 16.09 -2.84 13.89
C LYS A 167 17.24 -3.05 14.87
N ALA A 168 17.01 -2.81 16.16
CA ALA A 168 18.01 -3.03 17.19
C ALA A 168 18.46 -4.50 17.26
N ARG A 169 17.52 -5.45 17.21
CA ARG A 169 17.80 -6.90 17.27
C ARG A 169 18.50 -7.43 16.01
N THR A 170 18.21 -6.85 14.84
CA THR A 170 18.80 -7.25 13.56
C THR A 170 20.05 -6.45 13.20
N MET A 171 20.48 -5.54 14.09
CA MET A 171 21.58 -4.60 13.86
C MET A 171 21.41 -3.76 12.58
N ASN A 172 20.17 -3.59 12.13
CA ASN A 172 19.81 -2.92 10.87
C ASN A 172 20.61 -3.43 9.65
N MET A 173 20.99 -4.72 9.63
CA MET A 173 21.83 -5.29 8.58
C MET A 173 21.08 -5.57 7.28
N SER A 174 19.75 -5.55 7.31
CA SER A 174 18.87 -5.88 6.19
C SER A 174 17.66 -4.96 6.16
N PRO A 175 17.11 -4.67 4.96
CA PRO A 175 15.85 -3.93 4.83
C PRO A 175 14.70 -4.64 5.55
N LEU A 176 13.75 -3.87 6.07
CA LEU A 176 12.53 -4.43 6.68
C LEU A 176 11.65 -5.04 5.58
N LEU A 177 11.45 -6.36 5.59
CA LEU A 177 10.61 -7.05 4.59
C LEU A 177 9.21 -7.32 5.15
N PHE A 178 8.23 -7.61 4.28
CA PHE A 178 6.90 -8.02 4.73
C PHE A 178 6.92 -9.30 5.57
N LYS A 179 7.86 -10.24 5.36
CA LYS A 179 8.04 -11.40 6.24
C LYS A 179 8.36 -11.00 7.68
N ASP A 180 9.08 -9.89 7.87
CA ASP A 180 9.45 -9.39 9.18
C ASP A 180 8.25 -8.70 9.81
N LEU A 181 7.55 -7.87 9.04
CA LEU A 181 6.30 -7.24 9.46
C LEU A 181 5.21 -8.29 9.82
N PHE A 182 5.22 -9.48 9.21
CA PHE A 182 4.33 -10.56 9.62
C PHE A 182 4.55 -10.97 11.09
N ALA A 183 5.77 -10.91 11.61
CA ALA A 183 6.06 -11.22 13.01
C ALA A 183 5.43 -10.23 14.00
N TYR A 184 5.05 -9.03 13.54
CA TYR A 184 4.29 -8.07 14.33
C TYR A 184 2.84 -8.49 14.52
N ILE A 185 2.20 -9.06 13.49
CA ILE A 185 0.78 -9.46 13.53
C ILE A 185 0.56 -10.94 13.89
N SER A 186 1.55 -11.80 13.68
CA SER A 186 1.42 -13.24 13.93
C SER A 186 1.03 -13.61 15.37
N PRO A 187 1.49 -12.90 16.44
CA PRO A 187 1.05 -13.20 17.80
C PRO A 187 -0.44 -12.94 18.05
N LEU A 188 -1.07 -12.13 17.18
CA LEU A 188 -2.50 -11.82 17.26
C LEU A 188 -3.34 -12.88 16.56
N LEU A 189 -2.78 -13.72 15.69
CA LEU A 189 -3.53 -14.76 15.00
C LEU A 189 -4.02 -15.84 15.99
N THR A 190 -5.30 -16.17 15.90
CA THR A 190 -5.93 -17.27 16.64
C THR A 190 -6.53 -18.27 15.65
N ALA A 191 -6.86 -19.49 16.10
CA ALA A 191 -7.43 -20.49 15.20
C ALA A 191 -8.78 -20.03 14.60
N THR A 192 -9.58 -19.34 15.41
CA THR A 192 -10.89 -18.80 15.03
C THR A 192 -11.13 -17.47 15.75
N ARG A 193 -11.98 -16.62 15.16
CA ARG A 193 -12.53 -15.40 15.77
C ARG A 193 -13.96 -15.17 15.32
N GLU A 194 -14.78 -14.71 16.26
CA GLU A 194 -16.13 -14.21 16.02
C GLU A 194 -16.10 -12.69 15.86
N ASP A 195 -17.11 -12.13 15.20
CA ASP A 195 -17.22 -10.71 14.80
C ASP A 195 -15.97 -10.20 14.08
N TRP A 196 -15.45 -11.03 13.18
CA TRP A 196 -14.16 -10.78 12.58
C TRP A 196 -14.15 -11.15 11.10
N GLU A 197 -13.64 -10.25 10.28
CA GLU A 197 -13.52 -10.40 8.83
C GLU A 197 -12.04 -10.41 8.45
N ASN A 198 -11.53 -11.57 8.02
CA ASN A 198 -10.14 -11.75 7.59
C ASN A 198 -9.97 -11.83 6.07
N ILE A 199 -11.05 -11.76 5.29
CA ILE A 199 -11.04 -11.76 3.83
C ILE A 199 -11.90 -10.59 3.35
N GLU A 200 -11.29 -9.61 2.71
CA GLU A 200 -12.02 -8.47 2.11
C GLU A 200 -12.43 -8.73 0.65
N GLU A 201 -11.82 -9.71 -0.01
CA GLU A 201 -12.16 -10.07 -1.39
C GLU A 201 -13.53 -10.76 -1.43
N ALA A 202 -14.46 -10.16 -2.18
CA ALA A 202 -15.71 -10.82 -2.52
C ALA A 202 -15.39 -12.18 -3.14
N PRO A 203 -16.07 -13.27 -2.70
CA PRO A 203 -15.90 -14.56 -3.35
C PRO A 203 -16.13 -14.37 -4.86
N PRO A 204 -15.28 -14.93 -5.74
CA PRO A 204 -15.48 -14.80 -7.18
C PRO A 204 -16.93 -15.18 -7.52
N GLU A 205 -17.59 -14.42 -8.40
CA GLU A 205 -19.04 -14.53 -8.71
C GLU A 205 -19.53 -15.96 -9.05
N ASN A 206 -18.60 -16.90 -9.27
CA ASN A 206 -18.84 -18.30 -9.57
C ASN A 206 -18.70 -19.29 -8.39
N THR A 207 -18.34 -18.89 -7.17
CA THR A 207 -18.39 -19.81 -6.00
C THR A 207 -19.78 -19.81 -5.36
N LYS A 208 -20.77 -20.32 -6.10
CA LYS A 208 -22.11 -20.68 -5.60
C LYS A 208 -22.08 -21.92 -4.70
N THR A 209 -21.09 -22.06 -3.83
CA THR A 209 -21.14 -23.04 -2.76
C THR A 209 -21.69 -22.34 -1.54
N SER A 210 -23.01 -22.39 -1.39
CA SER A 210 -23.67 -22.14 -0.11
C SER A 210 -23.18 -23.22 0.85
N TYR A 211 -22.12 -22.91 1.57
CA TYR A 211 -21.67 -23.77 2.66
C TYR A 211 -22.62 -23.54 3.83
N LYS A 212 -23.19 -24.64 4.35
CA LYS A 212 -24.32 -24.59 5.29
C LYS A 212 -23.94 -24.22 6.72
N SER A 213 -22.65 -24.18 7.04
CA SER A 213 -22.15 -23.82 8.37
C SER A 213 -20.67 -23.45 8.35
N PHE A 214 -20.21 -22.84 9.45
CA PHE A 214 -18.81 -22.59 9.74
C PHE A 214 -17.92 -23.84 9.59
N GLU A 215 -18.34 -24.99 10.12
CA GLU A 215 -17.56 -26.24 10.05
C GLU A 215 -17.39 -26.74 8.61
N TYR A 216 -18.39 -26.56 7.75
CA TYR A 216 -18.24 -26.87 6.32
C TYR A 216 -17.24 -25.93 5.64
N CYS A 217 -17.24 -24.64 6.00
CA CYS A 217 -16.28 -23.67 5.46
C CYS A 217 -14.84 -24.02 5.89
N LYS A 218 -14.67 -24.40 7.17
CA LYS A 218 -13.41 -24.89 7.71
C LYS A 218 -12.92 -26.14 6.97
N ALA A 219 -13.78 -27.15 6.82
CA ALA A 219 -13.43 -28.39 6.11
C ALA A 219 -13.06 -28.13 4.63
N ALA A 220 -13.72 -27.16 3.98
CA ALA A 220 -13.35 -26.74 2.63
C ALA A 220 -11.95 -26.13 2.58
N CYS A 221 -11.58 -25.28 3.54
CA CYS A 221 -10.22 -24.74 3.65
C CYS A 221 -9.18 -25.83 3.96
N GLU A 222 -9.52 -26.81 4.80
CA GLU A 222 -8.64 -27.93 5.10
C GLU A 222 -8.37 -28.78 3.84
N ALA A 223 -9.41 -29.03 3.03
CA ALA A 223 -9.32 -29.77 1.77
C ALA A 223 -8.54 -29.03 0.67
N ASP A 224 -8.64 -27.69 0.58
CA ASP A 224 -7.79 -26.89 -0.30
C ASP A 224 -6.40 -26.71 0.30
N LYS A 225 -5.40 -27.41 -0.26
CA LYS A 225 -4.00 -27.37 0.20
C LYS A 225 -3.36 -25.98 0.19
N ARG A 226 -3.94 -25.00 -0.53
CA ARG A 226 -3.44 -23.62 -0.60
C ARG A 226 -4.16 -22.65 0.33
N CYS A 227 -5.25 -23.07 0.98
CA CYS A 227 -6.04 -22.19 1.82
C CYS A 227 -5.35 -21.91 3.17
N PHE A 228 -5.06 -20.65 3.48
CA PHE A 228 -4.54 -20.28 4.80
C PHE A 228 -5.64 -19.87 5.77
N GLN A 229 -6.75 -19.35 5.25
CA GLN A 229 -7.81 -18.79 6.07
C GLN A 229 -9.16 -18.80 5.35
N PHE A 230 -10.22 -18.69 6.12
CA PHE A 230 -11.59 -18.67 5.64
C PHE A 230 -12.45 -17.73 6.48
N VAL A 231 -13.54 -17.24 5.90
CA VAL A 231 -14.57 -16.48 6.60
C VAL A 231 -15.94 -17.04 6.26
N PHE A 232 -16.79 -17.19 7.28
CA PHE A 232 -18.18 -17.60 7.16
C PHE A 232 -19.09 -16.49 7.68
N HIS A 233 -20.12 -16.15 6.90
CA HIS A 233 -21.11 -15.13 7.25
C HIS A 233 -22.47 -15.51 6.67
N GLY A 234 -23.44 -15.78 7.54
CA GLY A 234 -24.79 -16.21 7.18
C GLY A 234 -24.83 -17.53 6.42
N THR A 235 -24.87 -17.43 5.08
CA THR A 235 -24.83 -18.60 4.17
C THR A 235 -23.66 -18.57 3.20
N THR A 236 -22.78 -17.58 3.37
CA THR A 236 -21.60 -17.36 2.53
C THR A 236 -20.34 -17.89 3.21
N CYS A 237 -19.42 -18.38 2.40
CA CYS A 237 -18.10 -18.79 2.85
C CYS A 237 -17.09 -18.45 1.76
N ALA A 238 -16.03 -17.77 2.16
CA ALA A 238 -14.90 -17.42 1.31
C ALA A 238 -13.62 -18.02 1.88
N LEU A 239 -12.73 -18.46 0.99
CA LEU A 239 -11.44 -19.04 1.30
C LEU A 239 -10.35 -18.11 0.74
N SER A 240 -9.20 -18.00 1.41
CA SER A 240 -8.07 -17.22 0.92
C SER A 240 -6.77 -18.00 0.94
N HIS A 241 -5.95 -17.77 -0.08
CA HIS A 241 -4.60 -18.32 -0.25
C HIS A 241 -3.51 -17.36 0.25
N THR A 242 -3.90 -16.34 1.01
CA THR A 242 -3.03 -15.40 1.71
C THR A 242 -3.44 -15.33 3.18
N ILE A 243 -2.56 -14.77 4.01
CA ILE A 243 -2.75 -14.64 5.45
C ILE A 243 -3.01 -13.16 5.74
N ARG A 244 -4.14 -12.85 6.37
CA ARG A 244 -4.47 -11.51 6.88
C ARG A 244 -4.87 -11.66 8.34
N LEU A 245 -4.51 -10.70 9.18
CA LEU A 245 -5.13 -10.63 10.50
C LEU A 245 -6.60 -10.21 10.34
N GLY A 246 -6.92 -9.32 9.42
CA GLY A 246 -8.28 -8.80 9.21
C GLY A 246 -8.64 -7.67 10.17
N ARG A 247 -9.95 -7.46 10.32
CA ARG A 247 -10.54 -6.41 11.14
C ARG A 247 -11.79 -6.92 11.86
N GLU A 248 -12.13 -6.22 12.93
CA GLU A 248 -13.40 -6.42 13.61
C GLU A 248 -14.57 -6.03 12.69
N ARG A 249 -15.61 -6.87 12.68
CA ARG A 249 -16.83 -6.67 11.89
C ARG A 249 -18.03 -7.10 12.73
N LEU A 250 -18.51 -6.15 13.55
CA LEU A 250 -19.71 -6.33 14.37
C LEU A 250 -20.97 -6.30 13.49
N PRO A 251 -22.04 -7.02 13.89
CA PRO A 251 -23.37 -6.85 13.31
C PRO A 251 -23.83 -5.39 13.34
N GLU A 252 -24.43 -4.90 12.26
CA GLU A 252 -24.94 -3.51 12.20
C GLU A 252 -26.27 -3.38 12.96
N ASN A 253 -27.10 -4.43 12.91
CA ASN A 253 -28.40 -4.48 13.59
C ASN A 253 -28.58 -5.78 14.38
N GLU A 254 -29.53 -5.77 15.33
CA GLU A 254 -29.97 -6.98 16.00
C GLU A 254 -30.57 -7.97 15.00
N GLY A 255 -29.98 -9.16 14.89
CA GLY A 255 -30.41 -10.22 13.99
C GLY A 255 -29.60 -10.35 12.71
N ASP A 256 -28.65 -9.44 12.44
CA ASP A 256 -27.70 -9.60 11.35
C ASP A 256 -26.75 -10.78 11.63
N ASP A 257 -26.38 -11.52 10.57
CA ASP A 257 -25.46 -12.63 10.69
C ASP A 257 -24.07 -12.14 11.13
N ARG A 258 -23.42 -12.90 12.03
CA ARG A 258 -22.07 -12.58 12.50
C ARG A 258 -21.01 -13.12 11.54
N TYR A 259 -19.87 -12.44 11.50
CA TYR A 259 -18.69 -12.90 10.76
C TYR A 259 -17.85 -13.84 11.62
N PHE A 260 -17.55 -15.02 11.10
CA PHE A 260 -16.68 -16.00 11.75
C PHE A 260 -15.46 -16.26 10.88
N SER A 261 -14.30 -15.79 11.33
CA SER A 261 -13.02 -15.99 10.67
C SER A 261 -12.28 -17.18 11.26
N GLY A 262 -11.57 -17.92 10.41
CA GLY A 262 -10.67 -19.00 10.81
C GLY A 262 -9.36 -18.99 10.06
N TRP A 263 -8.31 -19.47 10.73
CA TRP A 263 -6.94 -19.57 10.20
C TRP A 263 -6.44 -21.00 10.36
N ASN A 264 -5.88 -21.55 9.29
CA ASN A 264 -5.18 -22.83 9.34
C ASN A 264 -3.80 -22.63 9.96
N MET A 265 -3.75 -22.59 11.30
CA MET A 265 -2.53 -22.28 12.07
C MET A 265 -1.39 -23.27 11.85
N GLU A 266 -1.68 -24.53 11.50
CA GLU A 266 -0.64 -25.49 11.15
C GLU A 266 -0.01 -25.14 9.81
N ARG A 267 -0.83 -24.93 8.77
CA ARG A 267 -0.37 -24.59 7.43
C ARG A 267 0.34 -23.23 7.39
N ILE A 268 -0.13 -22.25 8.16
CA ILE A 268 0.54 -20.95 8.30
C ILE A 268 1.94 -21.15 8.87
N ARG A 269 2.08 -21.85 10.01
CA ARG A 269 3.39 -22.12 10.62
C ARG A 269 4.31 -22.90 9.69
N GLU A 270 3.78 -23.91 9.00
CA GLU A 270 4.55 -24.69 8.04
C GLU A 270 5.05 -23.81 6.90
N TRP A 271 4.18 -23.00 6.30
CA TRP A 271 4.53 -22.13 5.18
C TRP A 271 5.53 -21.05 5.57
N THR A 272 5.33 -20.37 6.70
CA THR A 272 6.27 -19.32 7.15
C THR A 272 7.63 -19.89 7.52
N SER A 273 7.70 -21.11 8.06
CA SER A 273 8.97 -21.78 8.36
C SER A 273 9.75 -22.23 7.13
N LYS A 274 9.06 -22.48 6.01
CA LYS A 274 9.66 -22.99 4.76
C LYS A 274 9.91 -21.89 3.72
N THR A 275 9.30 -20.73 3.88
CA THR A 275 9.38 -19.63 2.92
C THR A 275 10.42 -18.63 3.41
N GLU A 276 11.68 -18.89 3.06
CA GLU A 276 12.78 -17.97 3.34
C GLU A 276 12.92 -16.92 2.23
N CYS A 277 13.56 -15.80 2.57
CA CYS A 277 13.98 -14.78 1.61
C CYS A 277 15.50 -14.72 1.63
N GLU A 278 16.16 -15.27 0.61
CA GLU A 278 17.62 -15.21 0.51
C GLU A 278 18.11 -13.76 0.40
N ASN A 279 17.37 -12.92 -0.33
CA ASN A 279 17.62 -11.50 -0.50
C ASN A 279 16.29 -10.73 -0.57
N ALA A 280 16.36 -9.43 -0.25
CA ALA A 280 15.26 -8.52 -0.55
C ALA A 280 15.01 -8.48 -2.06
N HIS A 281 13.79 -8.75 -2.48
CA HIS A 281 13.39 -8.54 -3.86
C HIS A 281 12.95 -7.08 -3.99
N TRP A 282 13.63 -6.31 -4.84
CA TRP A 282 13.23 -4.95 -5.14
C TRP A 282 12.42 -5.00 -6.43
N VAL A 283 11.09 -4.93 -6.32
CA VAL A 283 10.20 -5.02 -7.49
C VAL A 283 10.60 -4.00 -8.57
N GLN A 284 10.47 -4.44 -9.82
CA GLN A 284 10.53 -3.53 -10.96
C GLN A 284 9.23 -2.74 -11.07
N SER A 285 9.30 -1.56 -11.69
CA SER A 285 8.11 -0.74 -11.85
C SER A 285 7.06 -1.44 -12.72
N ASN A 286 5.81 -1.44 -12.26
CA ASN A 286 4.65 -1.83 -13.06
C ASN A 286 3.47 -0.87 -12.81
N PRO A 287 2.97 -0.15 -13.84
CA PRO A 287 3.60 -0.06 -15.16
C PRO A 287 5.00 0.57 -15.09
#